data_AF-A0A7Z9TX79-F1
#
_entry.id   AF-A0A7Z9TX79-F1
#
_cell.length_a   1.000
_cell.length_b   1.000
_cell.length_c   1.000
_cell.angle_alpha   90.00
_cell.angle_beta   90.00
_cell.angle_gamma   90.00
#
_symmetry.space_group_name_H-M   'P 1'
#
loop_
_entity.id
_entity.type
_entity.pdbx_description
1 polymer ?
#
loop_
_entity_poly.entity_id
_entity_poly.type
_entity_poly.pdbx_seq_one_letter_code
_entity_poly.pdbx_strand_id
1 'polypeptide(L)' 'MTPIVISCPADINGDNVVNVSDILAAIGNWGGAGVGDIDGSGIVDVSDLLTIVGSWGPCSP' A
#
# COMPACT_ATOMS: atom_id res chain seq x y z
N MET A 1 20.11 -13.82 13.83
CA MET A 1 19.02 -13.98 12.85
C MET A 1 18.28 -12.68 12.80
N THR A 2 18.48 -11.87 11.77
CA THR A 2 17.76 -10.61 11.57
C THR A 2 16.39 -10.92 10.96
N PRO A 3 15.30 -10.28 11.40
CA PRO A 3 14.02 -10.41 10.70
C PRO A 3 14.20 -9.92 9.27
N ILE A 4 13.80 -10.73 8.29
CA ILE A 4 13.60 -10.26 6.92
C ILE A 4 12.45 -9.26 7.01
N VAL A 5 12.76 -7.97 7.00
CA VAL A 5 11.75 -6.92 6.88
C VAL A 5 11.35 -6.85 5.41
N ILE A 6 10.22 -7.50 5.09
CA ILE A 6 9.54 -7.36 3.81
C ILE A 6 9.01 -5.92 3.75
N SER A 7 9.76 -5.02 3.13
CA SER A 7 9.29 -3.65 2.92
C SER A 7 8.40 -3.61 1.68
N CYS A 8 7.08 -3.69 1.89
CA CYS A 8 6.08 -3.67 0.83
C CYS A 8 5.09 -2.52 1.09
N PRO A 9 5.46 -1.26 0.77
CA PRO A 9 4.63 -0.10 1.12
C PRO A 9 3.21 -0.13 0.53
N ALA A 10 3.01 -0.90 -0.55
CA ALA A 10 1.72 -1.10 -1.20
C ALA A 10 0.82 -2.16 -0.54
N ASP A 11 1.35 -3.00 0.37
CA ASP A 11 0.57 -3.89 1.23
C ASP A 11 0.16 -3.12 2.49
N ILE A 12 -0.91 -2.35 2.35
CA ILE A 12 -1.37 -1.43 3.39
C ILE A 12 -2.30 -2.12 4.41
N ASN A 13 -2.76 -3.33 4.08
CA ASN A 13 -3.59 -4.14 4.96
C ASN A 13 -2.77 -5.15 5.79
N GLY A 14 -1.53 -5.43 5.38
CA GLY A 14 -0.55 -6.23 6.13
C GLY A 14 -0.71 -7.74 5.96
N ASP A 15 -1.29 -8.21 4.85
CA ASP A 15 -1.51 -9.64 4.56
C ASP A 15 -0.38 -10.28 3.73
N ASN A 16 0.66 -9.52 3.40
CA ASN A 16 1.80 -9.87 2.54
C ASN A 16 1.44 -10.06 1.05
N VAL A 17 0.30 -9.55 0.59
CA VAL A 17 -0.11 -9.65 -0.81
C VAL A 17 -0.76 -8.34 -1.27
N VAL A 18 -0.12 -7.64 -2.22
CA VAL A 18 -0.72 -6.48 -2.86
C VAL A 18 -1.83 -6.91 -3.81
N ASN A 19 -3.08 -6.64 -3.44
CA ASN A 19 -4.26 -7.05 -4.19
C ASN A 19 -5.43 -6.04 -4.08
N VAL A 20 -6.65 -6.46 -4.46
CA VAL A 20 -7.85 -5.61 -4.39
C VAL A 20 -8.11 -5.11 -2.97
N SER A 21 -7.74 -5.86 -1.93
CA SER A 21 -7.94 -5.47 -0.53
C SER A 21 -7.17 -4.20 -0.18
N ASP A 22 -5.97 -4.01 -0.71
CA ASP A 22 -5.20 -2.78 -0.56
C ASP A 22 -5.84 -1.61 -1.30
N ILE A 23 -6.35 -1.84 -2.52
CA ILE A 23 -7.12 -0.82 -3.24
C ILE A 23 -8.34 -0.38 -2.43
N LEU A 24 -9.10 -1.33 -1.88
CA LEU A 24 -10.29 -1.01 -1.09
C LEU A 24 -9.95 -0.29 0.21
N ALA A 25 -8.83 -0.62 0.84
CA ALA A 25 -8.31 0.09 2.01
C ALA A 25 -7.92 1.54 1.66
N ALA A 26 -7.23 1.77 0.54
CA ALA A 26 -6.85 3.11 0.09
C ALA A 26 -8.07 3.98 -0.27
N ILE A 27 -9.03 3.41 -1.02
CA ILE A 27 -10.29 4.11 -1.35
C ILE A 27 -11.09 4.44 -0.07
N GLY A 28 -11.04 3.59 0.95
CA GLY A 28 -11.65 3.85 2.25
C GLY A 28 -11.11 5.09 2.95
N ASN A 29 -9.89 5.53 2.63
CA ASN A 29 -9.26 6.74 3.16
C ASN A 29 -9.04 7.83 2.10
N TRP A 30 -9.78 7.79 0.99
CA TRP A 30 -9.60 8.73 -0.13
C TRP A 30 -9.69 10.20 0.30
N GLY A 31 -8.67 10.99 -0.04
CA GLY A 31 -8.55 12.40 0.36
C GLY A 31 -8.14 12.62 1.84
N GLY A 32 -7.97 11.55 2.61
CA GLY A 32 -7.42 11.57 3.97
C GLY A 32 -5.89 11.49 3.98
N ALA A 33 -5.28 11.44 5.16
CA ALA A 33 -3.84 11.25 5.33
C ALA A 33 -3.54 9.89 5.97
N GLY A 34 -2.28 9.44 5.92
CA GLY A 34 -1.82 8.25 6.64
C GLY A 34 -2.00 6.95 5.86
N VAL A 35 -2.91 6.07 6.28
CA VAL A 35 -3.06 4.75 5.64
C VAL A 35 -3.47 4.92 4.17
N GLY A 36 -2.67 4.38 3.25
CA GLY A 36 -2.88 4.55 1.82
C GLY A 36 -2.15 5.75 1.20
N ASP A 37 -1.50 6.62 1.99
CA ASP A 37 -0.61 7.68 1.50
C ASP A 37 0.81 7.09 1.46
N ILE A 38 1.13 6.49 0.31
CA ILE A 38 2.33 5.69 0.08
C ILE A 38 3.49 6.59 -0.34
N ASP A 39 3.20 7.67 -1.05
CA ASP A 39 4.21 8.63 -1.50
C ASP A 39 4.55 9.73 -0.47
N GLY A 40 3.77 9.81 0.62
CA GLY A 40 4.00 10.73 1.73
C GLY A 40 3.61 12.17 1.40
N SER A 41 2.73 12.38 0.42
CA SER A 41 2.25 13.70 0.01
C SER A 41 1.32 14.35 1.04
N GLY A 42 0.81 13.57 1.99
CA GLY A 42 -0.17 14.00 2.99
C GLY A 42 -1.62 13.82 2.56
N ILE A 43 -1.86 13.23 1.38
CA ILE A 43 -3.19 12.93 0.87
C ILE A 43 -3.22 11.57 0.16
N VAL A 44 -4.23 10.75 0.42
CA VAL A 44 -4.49 9.53 -0.37
C VAL A 44 -5.17 9.91 -1.67
N ASP A 45 -4.47 9.76 -2.79
CA ASP A 45 -4.99 10.07 -4.11
C ASP A 45 -4.64 9.03 -5.19
N VAL A 46 -4.77 9.42 -6.45
CA VAL A 46 -4.56 8.52 -7.59
C VAL A 46 -3.10 8.06 -7.69
N SER A 47 -2.15 8.86 -7.22
CA SER A 47 -0.72 8.55 -7.22
C SER A 47 -0.43 7.33 -6.35
N ASP A 48 -1.09 7.24 -5.19
CA ASP A 48 -1.00 6.08 -4.30
C ASP A 48 -1.64 4.84 -4.91
N LEU A 49 -2.85 4.99 -5.49
CA LEU A 49 -3.51 3.86 -6.16
C LEU A 49 -2.68 3.30 -7.31
N LEU A 50 -2.01 4.15 -8.09
CA LEU A 50 -1.11 3.71 -9.15
C LEU A 50 0.12 2.98 -8.58
N THR A 51 0.58 3.33 -7.38
CA THR A 51 1.64 2.61 -6.67
C THR A 51 1.19 1.21 -6.24
N ILE A 52 -0.06 1.07 -5.75
CA ILE A 52 -0.66 -0.23 -5.40
C ILE A 52 -0.77 -1.11 -6.64
N VAL A 53 -1.35 -0.59 -7.72
CA VAL A 53 -1.50 -1.34 -8.99
C VAL A 53 -0.15 -1.73 -9.59
N GLY A 54 0.85 -0.84 -9.50
CA GLY A 54 2.21 -1.10 -9.98
C GLY A 54 2.96 -2.19 -9.19
N SER A 55 2.51 -2.50 -7.97
CA SER A 55 3.17 -3.43 -7.05
C SER A 55 2.42 -4.76 -6.88
N TRP A 56 1.48 -5.07 -7.80
CA TRP A 56 0.56 -6.20 -7.68
C TRP A 56 1.24 -7.55 -7.45
N GLY A 57 0.69 -8.34 -6.53
CA GLY A 57 1.14 -9.70 -6.23
C GLY A 57 1.76 -9.84 -4.84
N PRO A 58 2.40 -10.98 -4.56
CA PRO A 58 2.99 -11.25 -3.25
C PRO A 58 4.16 -10.31 -2.96
N CYS A 59 4.25 -9.86 -1.71
CA CYS A 59 5.41 -9.10 -1.26
C CYS A 59 6.64 -10.03 -1.24
N SER A 60 7.70 -9.62 -1.94
CA SER A 60 8.95 -10.41 -2.03
C SER A 60 9.93 -10.03 -0.91
N PRO A 61 10.70 -11.01 -0.37
CA PRO A 61 11.89 -10.80 0.47
C PRO A 61 12.90 -9.79 -0.06
#